data_AF-R0IA28-F1
#
_entry.id   AF-R0IA28-F1
#
_cell.length_a   1.000
_cell.length_b   1.000
_cell.length_c   1.000
_cell.angle_alpha   90.00
_cell.angle_beta   90.00
_cell.angle_gamma   90.00
#
_symmetry.space_group_name_H-M   'P 1'
#
loop_
_entity.id
_entity.type
_entity.pdbx_description
1 polymer ?
#
loop_
_entity_poly.entity_id
_entity_poly.type
_entity_poly.pdbx_seq_one_letter_code
_entity_poly.pdbx_strand_id
1 'polypeptide(L)'
;LFKKNHVVIYNELGPGLVLNIACRRDSIVQPPTWFHSLNFKDPFYFIQFEDHAQPKDTKSDCMLKVYRQCVSPKCGQLRSWIANTDGIWFTRRYHSPPGHDLNWKT
;
A
#
# COMPACT_ATOMS: atom_id res chain seq x y z
N LEU A 1 14.80 8.03 18.09
CA LEU A 1 14.64 6.82 17.25
C LEU A 1 13.87 7.17 15.98
N PHE A 2 14.42 6.92 14.81
CA PHE A 2 13.66 6.98 13.55
C PHE A 2 12.63 5.84 13.56
N LYS A 3 11.33 6.18 13.49
CA LYS A 3 10.26 5.18 13.37
C LYS A 3 9.99 4.97 11.89
N LYS A 4 10.12 3.73 11.42
CA LYS A 4 9.86 3.38 10.02
C LYS A 4 8.38 3.59 9.65
N ASN A 5 8.15 4.01 8.42
CA ASN A 5 6.82 4.05 7.85
C ASN A 5 6.39 2.62 7.50
N HIS A 6 5.08 2.40 7.44
CA HIS A 6 4.54 1.12 7.07
C HIS A 6 3.24 1.23 6.29
N VAL A 7 3.07 0.26 5.41
CA VAL A 7 1.86 0.01 4.65
C VAL A 7 1.29 -1.32 5.12
N VAL A 8 -0.02 -1.36 5.30
CA VAL A 8 -0.78 -2.58 5.54
C VAL A 8 -1.82 -2.73 4.43
N ILE A 9 -1.97 -3.93 3.91
CA ILE A 9 -2.91 -4.25 2.84
C ILE A 9 -3.84 -5.37 3.30
N TYR A 10 -5.14 -5.13 3.22
CA TYR A 10 -6.19 -6.07 3.58
C TYR A 10 -6.96 -6.53 2.34
N ASN A 11 -7.41 -7.79 2.35
CA ASN A 11 -8.35 -8.33 1.37
C ASN A 11 -9.74 -8.52 2.00
N GLU A 12 -10.67 -7.67 1.57
CA GLU A 12 -12.08 -7.65 1.95
C GLU A 12 -12.99 -7.87 0.71
N LEU A 13 -12.45 -8.46 -0.36
CA LEU A 13 -13.19 -8.70 -1.61
C LEU A 13 -14.34 -9.71 -1.44
N GLY A 14 -14.20 -10.64 -0.49
CA GLY A 14 -15.18 -11.68 -0.20
C GLY A 14 -14.62 -13.11 -0.34
N PRO A 15 -15.31 -14.13 0.19
CA PRO A 15 -14.83 -15.51 0.21
C PRO A 15 -14.44 -16.04 -1.16
N GLY A 16 -13.31 -16.75 -1.25
CA GLY A 16 -12.80 -17.34 -2.50
C GLY A 16 -12.12 -16.36 -3.46
N LEU A 17 -12.16 -15.05 -3.17
CA LEU A 17 -11.48 -14.04 -3.99
C LEU A 17 -10.08 -13.77 -3.43
N VAL A 18 -9.07 -14.00 -4.28
CA VAL A 18 -7.66 -13.78 -3.95
C VAL A 18 -7.22 -12.42 -4.48
N LEU A 19 -6.74 -11.57 -3.58
CA LEU A 19 -6.13 -10.30 -3.93
C LEU A 19 -4.68 -10.54 -4.35
N ASN A 20 -4.38 -10.29 -5.63
CA ASN A 20 -3.02 -10.33 -6.16
C ASN A 20 -2.40 -8.93 -6.12
N ILE A 21 -1.36 -8.77 -5.29
CA ILE A 21 -0.61 -7.54 -5.11
C ILE A 21 0.66 -7.64 -5.93
N ALA A 22 0.87 -6.67 -6.83
CA ALA A 22 2.07 -6.55 -7.64
C ALA A 22 2.78 -5.24 -7.28
N CYS A 23 4.04 -5.34 -6.87
CA CYS A 23 4.89 -4.23 -6.47
C CYS A 23 6.04 -3.99 -7.45
N ARG A 24 6.24 -2.71 -7.76
CA ARG A 24 7.30 -2.20 -8.61
C ARG A 24 8.34 -1.50 -7.77
N ARG A 25 9.59 -1.62 -8.18
CA ARG A 25 10.69 -0.85 -7.62
C ARG A 25 10.85 0.43 -8.43
N ASP A 26 10.99 1.56 -7.74
CA ASP A 26 11.37 2.89 -8.20
C ASP A 26 10.43 3.62 -9.18
N SER A 27 9.72 2.92 -10.07
CA SER A 27 8.93 3.56 -11.13
C SER A 27 7.70 2.78 -11.58
N ILE A 28 6.64 3.52 -11.89
CA ILE A 28 5.39 2.98 -12.47
C ILE A 28 5.59 2.41 -13.88
N VAL A 29 6.61 2.85 -14.63
CA VAL A 29 6.85 2.34 -15.99
C VAL A 29 7.56 0.98 -16.00
N GLN A 30 8.18 0.59 -14.88
CA GLN A 30 8.83 -0.71 -14.78
C GLN A 30 7.81 -1.82 -14.51
N PRO A 31 8.04 -3.04 -15.02
CA PRO A 31 7.21 -4.18 -14.68
C PRO A 31 7.29 -4.46 -13.17
N PRO A 32 6.22 -4.98 -12.55
CA PRO A 32 6.29 -5.44 -11.17
C PRO A 32 7.31 -6.57 -11.04
N THR A 33 8.14 -6.50 -10.01
CA THR A 33 9.17 -7.52 -9.72
C THR A 33 8.85 -8.31 -8.46
N TRP A 34 7.90 -7.84 -7.66
CA TRP A 34 7.49 -8.49 -6.42
C TRP A 34 5.99 -8.74 -6.44
N PHE A 35 5.60 -9.97 -6.12
CA PHE A 35 4.20 -10.40 -6.12
C PHE A 35 3.86 -11.02 -4.77
N HIS A 36 2.64 -10.75 -4.31
CA HIS A 36 2.09 -11.33 -3.09
C HIS A 36 0.60 -11.56 -3.28
N SER A 37 0.07 -12.63 -2.70
CA SER A 37 -1.34 -12.97 -2.79
C SER A 37 -1.92 -13.05 -1.39
N LEU A 38 -3.11 -12.48 -1.20
CA LEU A 38 -3.86 -12.54 0.06
C LEU A 38 -5.22 -13.16 -0.20
N ASN A 39 -5.59 -14.21 0.54
CA ASN A 39 -6.96 -14.68 0.56
C ASN A 39 -7.84 -13.74 1.39
N PHE A 40 -9.16 -13.88 1.23
CA PHE A 40 -10.12 -13.11 2.01
C PHE A 40 -9.92 -13.34 3.51
N LYS A 41 -9.82 -12.25 4.28
CA LYS A 41 -9.57 -12.25 5.74
C LYS A 41 -8.23 -12.86 6.18
N ASP A 42 -7.29 -13.09 5.27
CA ASP A 42 -5.91 -13.40 5.67
C ASP A 42 -5.32 -12.27 6.51
N PRO A 43 -4.29 -12.55 7.34
CA PRO A 43 -3.50 -11.51 7.97
C PRO A 43 -3.02 -10.49 6.92
N PHE A 44 -3.04 -9.20 7.29
CA PHE A 44 -2.66 -8.14 6.36
C PHE A 44 -1.22 -8.31 5.86
N TYR A 45 -0.98 -7.93 4.61
CA TYR A 45 0.38 -7.83 4.10
C TYR A 45 1.03 -6.54 4.64
N PHE A 46 2.20 -6.69 5.26
CA PHE A 46 2.93 -5.60 5.92
C PHE A 46 4.19 -5.25 5.13
N ILE A 47 4.29 -3.98 4.72
CA ILE A 47 5.47 -3.45 4.03
C ILE A 47 6.05 -2.33 4.89
N GLN A 48 7.31 -2.44 5.28
CA GLN A 48 8.00 -1.42 6.07
C GLN A 48 9.02 -0.68 5.21
N PHE A 49 9.09 0.65 5.34
CA PHE A 49 10.02 1.47 4.56
C PHE A 49 10.47 2.72 5.31
N GLU A 50 11.55 3.33 4.83
CA GLU A 50 12.11 4.56 5.35
C GLU A 50 11.99 5.67 4.30
N ASP A 51 11.65 6.88 4.75
CA ASP A 51 11.70 8.06 3.90
C ASP A 51 13.12 8.62 3.92
N HIS A 52 13.89 8.39 2.86
CA HIS A 52 15.19 9.03 2.72
C HIS A 52 15.02 10.48 2.28
N ALA A 53 15.80 11.41 2.83
CA ALA A 53 15.73 12.84 2.49
C ALA A 53 16.25 13.16 1.08
N GLN A 54 16.93 12.20 0.43
CA GLN A 54 17.38 12.33 -0.94
C GLN A 54 16.34 11.73 -1.90
N PRO A 55 15.99 12.42 -3.00
CA PRO A 55 14.93 12.01 -3.94
C PRO A 55 15.26 10.77 -4.79
N LYS A 56 16.35 10.04 -4.46
CA LYS A 56 16.90 8.99 -5.33
C LYS A 56 16.57 7.58 -4.89
N ASP A 57 16.31 7.32 -3.61
CA ASP A 57 16.34 5.93 -3.15
C ASP A 57 14.99 5.47 -2.61
N THR A 58 14.35 4.64 -3.43
CA THR A 58 13.28 3.69 -3.11
C THR A 58 11.85 4.25 -3.08
N LYS A 59 11.27 4.43 -4.27
CA LYS A 59 9.80 4.46 -4.41
C LYS A 59 9.30 3.03 -4.60
N SER A 60 8.76 2.40 -3.56
CA SER A 60 8.02 1.15 -3.74
C SER A 60 6.59 1.48 -4.16
N ASP A 61 6.31 1.35 -5.45
CA ASP A 61 4.97 1.55 -6.01
C ASP A 61 4.33 0.18 -6.20
N CYS A 62 3.56 -0.28 -5.21
CA CYS A 62 2.60 -1.35 -5.50
C CYS A 62 1.47 -0.78 -6.35
N MET A 63 0.92 -1.57 -7.26
CA MET A 63 -0.12 -1.13 -8.22
C MET A 63 -1.34 -0.45 -7.57
N LEU A 64 -1.43 -0.47 -6.24
CA LEU A 64 -2.17 0.41 -5.35
C LEU A 64 -1.42 1.73 -5.04
N LYS A 65 -1.05 2.59 -6.02
CA LYS A 65 -0.39 3.93 -5.85
C LYS A 65 0.12 4.22 -4.42
N VAL A 66 1.16 3.52 -3.98
CA VAL A 66 1.36 3.35 -2.51
C VAL A 66 1.96 4.60 -1.86
N TYR A 67 2.75 5.37 -2.59
CA TYR A 67 3.55 6.42 -1.98
C TYR A 67 4.06 7.47 -2.97
N ARG A 68 3.89 8.75 -2.62
CA ARG A 68 4.62 9.87 -3.23
C ARG A 68 5.48 10.50 -2.14
N GLN A 69 6.79 10.43 -2.32
CA GLN A 69 7.76 11.03 -1.41
C GLN A 69 7.51 12.53 -1.27
N CYS A 70 7.45 13.02 -0.03
CA CYS A 70 7.42 14.44 0.27
C CYS A 70 8.84 14.98 0.44
N VAL A 71 9.03 16.28 0.18
CA VAL A 71 10.33 16.99 0.34
C VAL A 71 10.86 16.93 1.78
N SER A 72 9.97 16.75 2.77
CA SER A 72 10.35 16.46 4.15
C SER A 72 10.12 14.98 4.46
N PRO A 73 11.14 14.25 4.95
CA PRO A 73 10.97 12.85 5.34
C PRO A 73 9.92 12.76 6.46
N LYS A 74 8.92 11.91 6.28
CA LYS A 74 7.93 11.63 7.32
C LYS A 74 8.34 10.34 8.02
N CYS A 75 8.16 10.29 9.34
CA CYS A 75 8.51 9.12 10.15
C CYS A 75 7.25 8.56 10.82
N GLY A 76 7.20 7.24 10.98
CA GLY A 76 6.16 6.53 11.72
C GLY A 76 4.76 6.59 11.10
N GLN A 77 4.63 6.93 9.81
CA GLN A 77 3.35 6.98 9.12
C GLN A 77 2.80 5.57 8.88
N LEU A 78 1.48 5.44 9.05
CA LEU A 78 0.68 4.32 8.58
C LEU A 78 0.05 4.69 7.24
N ARG A 79 -0.05 3.70 6.34
CA ARG A 79 -0.91 3.71 5.16
C ARG A 79 -1.66 2.38 5.09
N SER A 80 -2.94 2.41 5.39
CA SER A 80 -3.79 1.22 5.35
C SER A 80 -4.60 1.23 4.07
N TRP A 81 -4.42 0.19 3.26
CA TRP A 81 -5.14 -0.05 2.02
C TRP A 81 -6.03 -1.28 2.19
N ILE A 82 -7.30 -1.17 1.81
CA ILE A 82 -8.28 -2.24 1.95
C ILE A 82 -8.92 -2.44 0.60
N ALA A 83 -8.68 -3.60 -0.01
CA ALA A 83 -9.38 -4.00 -1.23
C ALA A 83 -10.76 -4.53 -0.86
N ASN A 84 -11.80 -3.78 -1.19
CA ASN A 84 -13.20 -4.08 -0.91
C ASN A 84 -13.97 -4.30 -2.22
N THR A 85 -15.18 -4.83 -2.17
CA THR A 85 -15.99 -5.17 -3.36
C THR A 85 -16.26 -3.98 -4.28
N ASP A 86 -16.33 -2.77 -3.74
CA ASP A 86 -16.63 -1.52 -4.45
C ASP A 86 -15.38 -0.71 -4.84
N GLY A 87 -14.20 -1.14 -4.39
CA GLY A 87 -12.95 -0.49 -4.74
C GLY A 87 -11.90 -0.59 -3.65
N ILE A 88 -10.96 0.35 -3.69
CA ILE A 88 -9.89 0.48 -2.72
C ILE A 88 -10.26 1.56 -1.71
N TRP A 89 -10.16 1.20 -0.44
CA TRP A 89 -10.34 2.10 0.69
C TRP A 89 -8.99 2.41 1.34
N PHE A 90 -8.82 3.63 1.83
CA PHE A 90 -7.55 4.14 2.34
C PHE A 90 -7.70 4.92 3.64
N THR A 91 -6.75 4.73 4.56
CA THR A 91 -6.56 5.63 5.72
C THR A 91 -5.07 5.78 6.07
N ARG A 92 -4.72 6.92 6.63
CA ARG A 92 -3.36 7.21 7.16
C ARG A 92 -3.24 7.00 8.67
N ARG A 93 -4.32 6.59 9.34
CA ARG A 93 -4.39 6.48 10.82
C ARG A 93 -5.23 5.27 11.22
N TYR A 94 -4.78 4.52 12.21
CA TYR A 94 -5.50 3.34 12.72
C TYR A 94 -6.90 3.68 13.25
N HIS A 95 -7.06 4.87 13.86
CA HIS A 95 -8.30 5.27 14.53
C HIS A 95 -9.26 6.05 13.62
N SER A 96 -8.89 6.29 12.36
CA SER A 96 -9.76 6.99 11.41
C SER A 96 -10.38 5.97 10.47
N PRO A 97 -11.71 6.06 10.23
CA PRO A 97 -12.35 5.17 9.27
C PRO A 97 -11.67 5.33 7.90
N PRO A 98 -11.43 4.23 7.18
CA PRO A 98 -11.01 4.29 5.78
C PRO A 98 -12.02 5.07 4.95
N GLY A 99 -11.54 5.87 4.02
CA GLY A 99 -12.35 6.48 2.96
C GLY A 99 -12.16 5.74 1.66
N HIS A 100 -13.20 5.69 0.81
CA HIS A 100 -13.09 5.18 -0.55
C HIS A 100 -12.12 6.06 -1.36
N ASP A 101 -11.09 5.45 -1.96
CA ASP A 101 -9.99 6.14 -2.65
C ASP A 101 -9.98 5.87 -4.16
N LEU A 102 -10.23 4.62 -4.58
CA LEU A 102 -10.22 4.23 -5.99
C LEU A 102 -11.35 3.26 -6.29
N ASN A 103 -12.06 3.46 -7.40
CA ASN A 103 -12.94 2.44 -7.95
C ASN A 103 -12.11 1.32 -8.59
N TRP A 104 -12.67 0.11 -8.66
CA TRP A 104 -12.14 -0.92 -9.56
C TRP A 104 -12.16 -0.42 -10.99
N LYS A 105 -11.13 -0.79 -11.77
CA LYS A 105 -11.19 -0.58 -13.21
C LYS A 105 -12.18 -1.59 -13.78
N THR A 106 -13.26 -1.07 -14.34
CA THR A 106 -14.16 -1.79 -15.25
C THR A 106 -13.47 -2.11 -16.57
#